data_AF-A0A9P1DGE4-F1
#
_entry.id   AF-A0A9P1DGE4-F1
#
_cell.length_a   1.000
_cell.length_b   1.000
_cell.length_c   1.000
_cell.angle_alpha   90.00
_cell.angle_beta   90.00
_cell.angle_gamma   90.00
#
_symmetry.space_group_name_H-M   'P 1'
#
loop_
_entity.id
_entity.type
_entity.pdbx_description
1 polymer ?
#
loop_
_entity_poly.entity_id
_entity_poly.type
_entity_poly.pdbx_seq_one_letter_code
_entity_poly.pdbx_strand_id
1 'polypeptide(L)'
;MKQRVETYREDEDETEMEHLPIPMHYEGHYQPGLYDVSGPPLKYFMPWATLGFFVASILMPVLAFTSSHCEGKHEMLAKYPYWWWFPFFIWVAIMMLLEWKCFTYVIVPLIGISGHKRLLSFKASFRWWTRCSILLSLVMHSEVWSQGLLAASAVRASLDCKGWKETLEPAWSKAWNDSMWAGFELGGNLLALAGLAWGFLVLQLVVYVFRAVPMKVIQCRGVDYGCGTERHGYIVPVCCMRVWHADALKTLASLNRMVLLLDGQTEYAIKRAHFKLISDPGQAPYDFFHVLKMDMRFMLFDAFFVNLLQNCAKLQFQTSYMALLMYANLDANLDANVTILWTLLSLSLTHVTSLVSVSRKVTEWLKVRNSRMLVRQEFRSRMDVADWREYDKLVFLQRGYAVVLTLQCLFQSFCAIKFCMSQWYCESHLWNVFEGCVQGGVTAQFGTAIEVWRLFALVVEV
;
A
#
# COMPACT_ATOMS: atom_id res chain seq x y z
N MET A 1 8.66 -42.97 -14.83
CA MET A 1 8.10 -41.61 -15.02
C MET A 1 6.58 -41.62 -14.88
N LYS A 2 5.82 -42.54 -15.52
CA LYS A 2 4.37 -42.74 -15.24
C LYS A 2 4.05 -43.08 -13.78
N GLN A 3 4.77 -44.03 -13.18
CA GLN A 3 4.60 -44.39 -11.77
C GLN A 3 4.88 -43.23 -10.79
N ARG A 4 5.78 -42.29 -11.15
CA ARG A 4 6.12 -41.13 -10.31
C ARG A 4 5.06 -40.01 -10.42
N VAL A 5 4.15 -40.09 -11.39
CA VAL A 5 2.99 -39.19 -11.53
C VAL A 5 1.79 -39.75 -10.76
N GLU A 6 1.69 -41.08 -10.61
CA GLU A 6 0.65 -41.72 -9.80
C GLU A 6 0.91 -41.55 -8.29
N THR A 7 2.17 -41.61 -7.84
CA THR A 7 2.49 -41.42 -6.40
C THR A 7 2.24 -39.99 -5.89
N TYR A 8 2.27 -38.97 -6.76
CA TYR A 8 1.92 -37.60 -6.38
C TYR A 8 0.40 -37.34 -6.39
N ARG A 9 -0.40 -38.30 -6.85
CA ARG A 9 -1.85 -38.16 -6.97
C ARG A 9 -2.61 -38.71 -5.75
N GLU A 10 -1.94 -39.51 -4.92
CA GLU A 10 -2.54 -40.12 -3.71
C GLU A 10 -2.26 -39.30 -2.44
N ASP A 11 -1.36 -38.29 -2.48
CA ASP A 11 -1.06 -37.39 -1.35
C ASP A 11 -1.81 -36.02 -1.44
N GLU A 12 -2.74 -35.86 -2.38
CA GLU A 12 -3.57 -34.63 -2.52
C GLU A 12 -5.01 -34.78 -1.98
N ASP A 13 -5.27 -35.80 -1.16
CA ASP A 13 -6.53 -35.87 -0.40
C ASP A 13 -6.41 -35.08 0.92
N GLU A 14 -7.40 -34.20 1.15
CA GLU A 14 -7.68 -33.42 2.37
C GLU A 14 -7.03 -32.04 2.55
N THR A 15 -6.85 -31.29 1.45
CA THR A 15 -7.31 -29.89 1.51
C THR A 15 -8.36 -29.70 0.45
N GLU A 16 -9.62 -29.97 0.82
CA GLU A 16 -10.79 -29.50 0.09
C GLU A 16 -10.61 -28.00 -0.20
N MET A 17 -10.03 -27.67 -1.36
CA MET A 17 -10.51 -26.54 -2.11
C MET A 17 -11.99 -26.85 -2.30
N GLU A 18 -12.82 -26.24 -1.44
CA GLU A 18 -14.24 -26.04 -1.68
C GLU A 18 -14.35 -25.57 -3.14
N HIS A 19 -14.48 -26.52 -4.07
CA HIS A 19 -15.12 -26.34 -5.35
C HIS A 19 -16.54 -25.94 -4.93
N LEU A 20 -16.72 -24.65 -4.65
CA LEU A 20 -18.03 -24.04 -4.63
C LEU A 20 -18.66 -24.51 -5.93
N PRO A 21 -19.70 -25.36 -5.89
CA PRO A 21 -20.34 -25.81 -7.10
C PRO A 21 -20.72 -24.53 -7.84
N ILE A 22 -20.11 -24.34 -9.02
CA ILE A 22 -20.55 -23.28 -9.93
C ILE A 22 -22.04 -23.58 -10.11
N PRO A 23 -22.95 -22.72 -9.63
CA PRO A 23 -24.35 -23.12 -9.57
C PRO A 23 -24.81 -23.42 -10.99
N MET A 24 -25.18 -24.68 -11.26
CA MET A 24 -25.66 -25.14 -12.57
C MET A 24 -26.92 -24.39 -13.05
N HIS A 25 -27.49 -23.50 -12.24
CA HIS A 25 -28.57 -22.60 -12.63
C HIS A 25 -28.12 -21.32 -13.37
N TYR A 26 -26.83 -21.16 -13.70
CA TYR A 26 -26.36 -20.01 -14.50
C TYR A 26 -26.16 -20.31 -16.00
N GLU A 27 -26.63 -21.45 -16.53
CA GLU A 27 -26.45 -21.82 -17.95
C GLU A 27 -27.42 -21.11 -18.93
N GLY A 28 -28.39 -20.30 -18.47
CA GLY A 28 -29.40 -19.73 -19.37
C GLY A 28 -29.51 -18.20 -19.41
N HIS A 29 -29.06 -17.50 -18.35
CA HIS A 29 -29.31 -16.06 -18.20
C HIS A 29 -28.14 -15.36 -17.52
N TYR A 30 -26.94 -15.47 -18.11
CA TYR A 30 -25.97 -14.39 -17.94
C TYR A 30 -26.43 -13.23 -18.83
N GLN A 31 -27.45 -12.49 -18.38
CA GLN A 31 -27.73 -11.18 -18.99
C GLN A 31 -26.51 -10.31 -18.70
N PRO A 32 -25.78 -9.80 -19.71
CA PRO A 32 -24.64 -8.90 -19.52
C PRO A 32 -24.98 -7.57 -18.81
N GLY A 33 -26.20 -7.42 -18.25
CA GLY A 33 -26.66 -6.28 -17.46
C GLY A 33 -27.21 -6.63 -16.06
N LEU A 34 -27.20 -7.89 -15.60
CA LEU A 34 -27.79 -8.21 -14.28
C LEU A 34 -26.91 -7.78 -13.09
N TYR A 35 -25.63 -7.51 -13.33
CA TYR A 35 -24.70 -6.94 -12.34
C TYR A 35 -24.17 -5.57 -12.76
N ASP A 36 -25.01 -4.78 -13.43
CA ASP A 36 -24.76 -3.36 -13.71
C ASP A 36 -24.98 -2.51 -12.42
N VAL A 37 -24.41 -2.97 -11.30
CA VAL A 37 -24.64 -2.39 -9.95
C VAL A 37 -23.72 -1.18 -9.70
N SER A 38 -22.79 -0.88 -10.59
CA SER A 38 -22.14 0.44 -10.64
C SER A 38 -22.98 1.42 -11.45
N GLY A 39 -24.16 1.75 -10.94
CA GLY A 39 -25.11 2.65 -11.58
C GLY A 39 -24.66 4.12 -11.68
N PRO A 40 -25.58 5.04 -12.06
CA PRO A 40 -25.34 6.48 -12.17
C PRO A 40 -24.65 7.16 -10.98
N PRO A 41 -24.79 6.71 -9.71
CA PRO A 41 -24.12 7.33 -8.59
C PRO A 41 -22.59 7.34 -8.73
N LEU A 42 -21.98 6.30 -9.28
CA LEU A 42 -20.52 6.21 -9.44
C LEU A 42 -19.97 7.25 -10.42
N LYS A 43 -20.75 7.59 -11.45
CA LYS A 43 -20.45 8.65 -12.44
C LYS A 43 -20.32 10.03 -11.79
N TYR A 44 -21.18 10.34 -10.83
CA TYR A 44 -21.14 11.63 -10.13
C TYR A 44 -20.21 11.60 -8.94
N PHE A 45 -20.16 10.49 -8.21
CA PHE A 45 -19.48 10.40 -6.94
C PHE A 45 -17.97 10.25 -7.07
N MET A 46 -17.50 9.48 -8.06
CA MET A 46 -16.08 9.18 -8.23
C MET A 46 -15.25 10.45 -8.47
N PRO A 47 -15.64 11.39 -9.37
CA PRO A 47 -14.89 12.63 -9.56
C PRO A 47 -14.89 13.52 -8.31
N TRP A 48 -16.02 13.67 -7.63
CA TRP A 48 -16.10 14.51 -6.42
C TRP A 48 -15.33 13.92 -5.24
N ALA A 49 -15.37 12.60 -5.04
CA ALA A 49 -14.57 11.93 -4.01
C ALA A 49 -13.06 12.07 -4.30
N THR A 50 -12.68 11.91 -5.57
CA THR A 50 -11.28 12.07 -6.02
C THR A 50 -10.80 13.51 -5.84
N LEU A 51 -11.61 14.49 -6.27
CA LEU A 51 -11.29 15.91 -6.14
C LEU A 51 -11.27 16.34 -4.67
N GLY A 52 -12.23 15.91 -3.87
CA GLY A 52 -12.30 16.20 -2.44
C GLY A 52 -11.07 15.67 -1.72
N PHE A 53 -10.66 14.42 -1.99
CA PHE A 53 -9.42 13.87 -1.46
C PHE A 53 -8.21 14.65 -1.93
N PHE A 54 -8.13 14.99 -3.22
CA PHE A 54 -7.03 15.76 -3.77
C PHE A 54 -6.86 17.11 -3.06
N VAL A 55 -7.96 17.86 -2.93
CA VAL A 55 -7.99 19.14 -2.24
C VAL A 55 -7.61 18.97 -0.79
N ALA A 56 -8.19 18.00 -0.08
CA ALA A 56 -7.93 17.81 1.35
C ALA A 56 -6.48 17.38 1.63
N SER A 57 -5.89 16.50 0.81
CA SER A 57 -4.51 16.04 0.96
C SER A 57 -3.49 17.16 0.83
N ILE A 58 -3.84 18.27 0.16
CA ILE A 58 -3.03 19.48 0.08
C ILE A 58 -3.43 20.47 1.16
N LEU A 59 -4.74 20.69 1.33
CA LEU A 59 -5.30 21.70 2.21
C LEU A 59 -4.99 21.43 3.67
N MET A 60 -5.17 20.20 4.17
CA MET A 60 -4.93 19.93 5.60
C MET A 60 -3.47 20.10 6.01
N PRO A 61 -2.45 19.62 5.25
CA PRO A 61 -1.06 19.94 5.58
C PRO A 61 -0.75 21.44 5.53
N VAL A 62 -1.29 22.18 4.56
CA VAL A 62 -1.11 23.66 4.48
C VAL A 62 -1.74 24.36 5.67
N LEU A 63 -2.94 23.95 6.04
CA LEU A 63 -3.65 24.47 7.20
C LEU A 63 -2.94 24.12 8.52
N ALA A 64 -2.44 22.90 8.65
CA ALA A 64 -1.63 22.48 9.78
C ALA A 64 -0.33 23.29 9.86
N PHE A 65 0.35 23.50 8.74
CA PHE A 65 1.55 24.33 8.68
C PHE A 65 1.28 25.78 9.12
N THR A 66 0.26 26.42 8.56
CA THR A 66 -0.06 27.84 8.84
C THR A 66 -0.54 28.10 10.27
N SER A 67 -1.19 27.11 10.88
CA SER A 67 -1.70 27.18 12.25
C SER A 67 -0.72 26.65 13.29
N SER A 68 0.35 25.98 12.87
CA SER A 68 1.40 25.51 13.75
C SER A 68 2.20 26.72 14.27
N HIS A 69 2.30 26.82 15.59
CA HIS A 69 3.04 27.88 16.27
C HIS A 69 4.10 27.27 17.18
N CYS A 70 5.16 28.02 17.44
CA CYS A 70 6.11 27.73 18.51
C CYS A 70 5.64 28.58 19.70
N GLU A 71 5.26 27.95 20.82
CA GLU A 71 4.67 28.65 21.98
C GLU A 71 5.71 29.55 22.69
N GLY A 72 7.01 29.28 22.51
CA GLY A 72 8.10 30.05 23.13
C GLY A 72 9.33 30.27 22.25
N LYS A 73 10.15 31.27 22.61
CA LYS A 73 11.43 31.61 21.94
C LYS A 73 12.49 30.51 22.02
N HIS A 74 12.34 29.56 22.93
CA HIS A 74 13.26 28.44 23.16
C HIS A 74 12.64 27.08 22.84
N GLU A 75 11.42 27.05 22.31
CA GLU A 75 10.83 25.78 21.91
C GLU A 75 11.48 25.25 20.64
N MET A 76 11.71 23.94 20.64
CA MET A 76 12.38 23.23 19.56
C MET A 76 11.40 22.71 18.50
N LEU A 77 10.10 22.65 18.80
CA LEU A 77 9.08 21.99 17.98
C LEU A 77 7.87 22.90 17.76
N ALA A 78 7.30 22.85 16.56
CA ALA A 78 6.05 23.52 16.28
C ALA A 78 4.87 22.64 16.76
N LYS A 79 3.89 23.26 17.41
CA LYS A 79 2.65 22.62 17.85
C LYS A 79 1.50 23.17 17.01
N TYR A 80 0.68 22.29 16.44
CA TYR A 80 -0.60 22.69 15.86
C TYR A 80 -1.67 22.66 16.95
N PRO A 81 -2.67 23.57 16.89
CA PRO A 81 -3.67 23.63 17.94
C PRO A 81 -4.58 22.40 17.90
N TYR A 82 -4.94 21.88 19.08
CA TYR A 82 -5.69 20.63 19.22
C TYR A 82 -7.04 20.63 18.48
N TRP A 83 -7.64 21.79 18.26
CA TRP A 83 -8.90 21.87 17.52
C TRP A 83 -8.79 21.40 16.06
N TRP A 84 -7.58 21.29 15.47
CA TRP A 84 -7.37 20.65 14.15
C TRP A 84 -7.78 19.20 14.09
N TRP A 85 -7.83 18.52 15.24
CA TRP A 85 -8.36 17.16 15.31
C TRP A 85 -9.85 17.11 14.93
N PHE A 86 -10.62 18.17 15.21
CA PHE A 86 -12.05 18.21 14.86
C PHE A 86 -12.32 18.16 13.34
N PRO A 87 -11.78 19.07 12.50
CA PRO A 87 -11.94 18.96 11.05
C PRO A 87 -11.30 17.68 10.50
N PHE A 88 -10.23 17.18 11.12
CA PHE A 88 -9.66 15.86 10.79
C PHE A 88 -10.68 14.73 10.98
N PHE A 89 -11.35 14.65 12.15
CA PHE A 89 -12.36 13.62 12.41
C PHE A 89 -13.59 13.75 11.52
N ILE A 90 -14.05 14.98 11.25
CA ILE A 90 -15.13 15.22 10.28
C ILE A 90 -14.73 14.67 8.91
N TRP A 91 -13.50 14.95 8.46
CA TRP A 91 -13.03 14.50 7.18
C TRP A 91 -12.94 12.97 7.09
N VAL A 92 -12.36 12.33 8.10
CA VAL A 92 -12.32 10.87 8.20
C VAL A 92 -13.74 10.29 8.18
N ALA A 93 -14.70 10.90 8.88
CA ALA A 93 -16.09 10.47 8.85
C ALA A 93 -16.70 10.59 7.44
N ILE A 94 -16.43 11.69 6.71
CA ILE A 94 -16.83 11.83 5.31
C ILE A 94 -16.23 10.70 4.48
N MET A 95 -14.92 10.45 4.56
CA MET A 95 -14.26 9.38 3.80
C MET A 95 -14.84 8.01 4.10
N MET A 96 -15.14 7.71 5.36
CA MET A 96 -15.79 6.46 5.78
C MET A 96 -17.22 6.36 5.24
N LEU A 97 -17.99 7.45 5.22
CA LEU A 97 -19.29 7.49 4.58
C LEU A 97 -19.16 7.27 3.08
N LEU A 98 -18.13 7.85 2.45
CA LEU A 98 -17.94 7.71 1.02
C LEU A 98 -17.56 6.28 0.65
N GLU A 99 -16.63 5.69 1.39
CA GLU A 99 -16.25 4.28 1.28
C GLU A 99 -17.45 3.37 1.52
N TRP A 100 -18.26 3.65 2.55
CA TRP A 100 -19.50 2.90 2.82
C TRP A 100 -20.46 2.96 1.64
N LYS A 101 -20.66 4.13 1.02
CA LYS A 101 -21.51 4.26 -0.17
C LYS A 101 -20.94 3.45 -1.33
N CYS A 102 -19.67 3.62 -1.68
CA CYS A 102 -19.03 2.80 -2.72
C CYS A 102 -19.17 1.31 -2.42
N PHE A 103 -18.92 0.92 -1.17
CA PHE A 103 -19.04 -0.45 -0.70
C PHE A 103 -20.45 -0.99 -0.91
N THR A 104 -21.51 -0.23 -0.57
CA THR A 104 -22.89 -0.68 -0.78
C THR A 104 -23.23 -0.97 -2.25
N TYR A 105 -22.58 -0.30 -3.20
CA TYR A 105 -22.77 -0.56 -4.63
C TYR A 105 -21.91 -1.72 -5.16
N VAL A 106 -20.73 -1.93 -4.59
CA VAL A 106 -19.76 -2.94 -5.07
C VAL A 106 -19.93 -4.29 -4.36
N ILE A 107 -20.47 -4.31 -3.15
CA ILE A 107 -20.44 -5.52 -2.32
C ILE A 107 -21.35 -6.63 -2.83
N VAL A 108 -22.50 -6.30 -3.42
CA VAL A 108 -23.44 -7.29 -3.96
C VAL A 108 -22.79 -8.12 -5.08
N PRO A 109 -22.22 -7.52 -6.15
CA PRO A 109 -21.53 -8.30 -7.17
C PRO A 109 -20.27 -8.99 -6.61
N LEU A 110 -19.56 -8.34 -5.68
CA LEU A 110 -18.38 -8.94 -5.05
C LEU A 110 -18.72 -10.20 -4.25
N ILE A 111 -19.77 -10.20 -3.44
CA ILE A 111 -20.21 -11.38 -2.67
C ILE A 111 -20.82 -12.43 -3.60
N GLY A 112 -21.62 -12.01 -4.59
CA GLY A 112 -22.22 -12.92 -5.56
C GLY A 112 -21.18 -13.75 -6.32
N ILE A 113 -20.02 -13.16 -6.61
CA ILE A 113 -18.92 -13.82 -7.35
C ILE A 113 -17.89 -14.44 -6.41
N SER A 114 -17.43 -13.72 -5.38
CA SER A 114 -16.38 -14.20 -4.47
C SER A 114 -16.88 -15.20 -3.42
N GLY A 115 -18.18 -15.25 -3.14
CA GLY A 115 -18.72 -16.04 -2.03
C GLY A 115 -18.39 -15.42 -0.66
N HIS A 116 -18.46 -16.24 0.39
CA HIS A 116 -18.26 -15.80 1.77
C HIS A 116 -16.83 -15.27 2.00
N LYS A 117 -16.73 -14.06 2.58
CA LYS A 117 -15.44 -13.43 2.88
C LYS A 117 -14.80 -14.06 4.12
N ARG A 118 -13.49 -14.28 4.06
CA ARG A 118 -12.68 -14.77 5.17
C ARG A 118 -11.86 -13.62 5.73
N LEU A 119 -11.85 -13.44 7.05
CA LEU A 119 -11.00 -12.47 7.74
C LEU A 119 -9.85 -13.23 8.39
N LEU A 120 -8.60 -12.93 8.02
CA LEU A 120 -7.40 -13.62 8.53
C LEU A 120 -7.53 -15.16 8.43
N SER A 121 -8.04 -15.66 7.30
CA SER A 121 -8.32 -17.08 7.04
C SER A 121 -9.52 -17.69 7.77
N PHE A 122 -10.13 -17.02 8.75
CA PHE A 122 -11.34 -17.50 9.43
C PHE A 122 -12.62 -17.08 8.69
N LYS A 123 -13.61 -17.98 8.64
CA LYS A 123 -14.96 -17.65 8.16
C LYS A 123 -15.58 -16.64 9.14
N ALA A 124 -15.67 -15.38 8.74
CA ALA A 124 -16.27 -14.33 9.54
C ALA A 124 -17.70 -14.07 9.06
N SER A 125 -18.64 -13.90 10.00
CA SER A 125 -19.97 -13.39 9.62
C SER A 125 -19.82 -12.02 8.94
N PHE A 126 -20.72 -11.70 8.00
CA PHE A 126 -20.69 -10.42 7.30
C PHE A 126 -20.61 -9.23 8.27
N ARG A 127 -21.35 -9.28 9.39
CA ARG A 127 -21.34 -8.23 10.43
C ARG A 127 -19.94 -8.02 11.03
N TRP A 128 -19.25 -9.11 11.38
CA TRP A 128 -17.90 -9.05 11.95
C TRP A 128 -16.89 -8.57 10.92
N TRP A 129 -16.95 -9.12 9.71
CA TRP A 129 -16.07 -8.71 8.62
C TRP A 129 -16.22 -7.21 8.32
N THR A 130 -17.45 -6.70 8.18
CA THR A 130 -17.70 -5.27 7.96
C THR A 130 -17.17 -4.40 9.09
N ARG A 131 -17.37 -4.78 10.36
CA ARG A 131 -16.85 -4.03 11.51
C ARG A 131 -15.32 -3.97 11.51
N CYS A 132 -14.66 -5.11 11.28
CA CYS A 132 -13.19 -5.18 11.23
C CYS A 132 -12.64 -4.36 10.07
N SER A 133 -13.26 -4.41 8.90
CA SER A 133 -12.84 -3.65 7.74
C SER A 133 -13.07 -2.14 7.89
N ILE A 134 -14.14 -1.71 8.57
CA ILE A 134 -14.36 -0.30 8.95
C ILE A 134 -13.24 0.17 9.90
N LEU A 135 -12.93 -0.61 10.93
CA LEU A 135 -11.87 -0.27 11.88
C LEU A 135 -10.50 -0.21 11.17
N LEU A 136 -10.21 -1.17 10.32
CA LEU A 136 -8.96 -1.20 9.55
C LEU A 136 -8.89 0.01 8.61
N SER A 137 -9.98 0.39 7.94
CA SER A 137 -10.01 1.60 7.12
C SER A 137 -9.76 2.87 7.93
N LEU A 138 -10.36 2.99 9.12
CA LEU A 138 -10.10 4.11 10.04
C LEU A 138 -8.62 4.24 10.38
N VAL A 139 -7.98 3.12 10.76
CA VAL A 139 -6.55 3.07 11.06
C VAL A 139 -5.73 3.50 9.84
N MET A 140 -6.04 2.96 8.65
CA MET A 140 -5.33 3.27 7.42
C MET A 140 -5.43 4.73 6.99
N HIS A 141 -6.60 5.37 7.19
CA HIS A 141 -6.77 6.80 6.96
C HIS A 141 -5.98 7.62 7.98
N SER A 142 -6.08 7.30 9.27
CA SER A 142 -5.40 8.03 10.35
C SER A 142 -3.89 8.13 10.14
N GLU A 143 -3.27 7.09 9.58
CA GLU A 143 -1.84 7.04 9.28
C GLU A 143 -1.40 8.07 8.23
N VAL A 144 -2.17 8.26 7.14
CA VAL A 144 -1.80 9.20 6.06
C VAL A 144 -1.82 10.63 6.57
N TRP A 145 -2.85 10.97 7.33
CA TRP A 145 -3.02 12.33 7.86
C TRP A 145 -2.06 12.61 9.01
N SER A 146 -1.84 11.65 9.92
CA SER A 146 -0.87 11.84 11.00
C SER A 146 0.53 12.11 10.46
N GLN A 147 0.91 11.44 9.37
CA GLN A 147 2.17 11.70 8.66
C GLN A 147 2.19 13.06 7.97
N GLY A 148 1.08 13.46 7.31
CA GLY A 148 0.97 14.79 6.72
C GLY A 148 1.09 15.91 7.75
N LEU A 149 0.44 15.76 8.90
CA LEU A 149 0.52 16.68 10.03
C LEU A 149 1.93 16.71 10.65
N LEU A 150 2.57 15.55 10.82
CA LEU A 150 3.93 15.44 11.34
C LEU A 150 4.94 16.12 10.41
N ALA A 151 4.85 15.86 9.10
CA ALA A 151 5.70 16.51 8.11
C ALA A 151 5.49 18.04 8.09
N ALA A 152 4.24 18.50 8.10
CA ALA A 152 3.92 19.93 8.18
C ALA A 152 4.50 20.59 9.44
N SER A 153 4.40 19.90 10.59
CA SER A 153 4.95 20.38 11.87
C SER A 153 6.47 20.44 11.85
N ALA A 154 7.14 19.43 11.28
CA ALA A 154 8.60 19.41 11.13
C ALA A 154 9.09 20.52 10.18
N VAL A 155 8.40 20.74 9.06
CA VAL A 155 8.69 21.85 8.14
C VAL A 155 8.54 23.19 8.86
N ARG A 156 7.43 23.41 9.59
CA ARG A 156 7.22 24.63 10.37
C ARG A 156 8.29 24.82 11.45
N ALA A 157 8.63 23.76 12.19
CA ALA A 157 9.67 23.80 13.21
C ALA A 157 11.01 24.26 12.62
N SER A 158 11.38 23.73 11.45
CA SER A 158 12.64 24.08 10.78
C SER A 158 12.73 25.52 10.31
N LEU A 159 11.61 26.13 9.94
CA LEU A 159 11.59 27.49 9.41
C LEU A 159 11.55 28.53 10.53
N ASP A 160 10.69 28.31 11.53
CA ASP A 160 10.25 29.36 12.45
C ASP A 160 10.64 29.13 13.93
N CYS A 161 10.91 27.88 14.35
CA CYS A 161 11.28 27.62 15.75
C CYS A 161 12.80 27.80 15.95
N LYS A 162 13.20 28.67 16.87
CA LYS A 162 14.63 28.99 17.12
C LYS A 162 15.43 27.80 17.67
N GLY A 163 14.85 27.04 18.61
CA GLY A 163 15.51 25.87 19.19
C GLY A 163 15.80 24.77 18.17
N TRP A 164 15.05 24.74 17.06
CA TRP A 164 15.32 23.79 15.97
C TRP A 164 16.67 24.06 15.31
N LYS A 165 16.88 25.30 14.84
CA LYS A 165 18.10 25.68 14.09
C LYS A 165 19.34 25.64 14.96
N GLU A 166 19.20 25.98 16.24
CA GLU A 166 20.32 26.07 17.17
C GLU A 166 20.75 24.70 17.70
N THR A 167 19.83 23.73 17.82
CA THR A 167 20.11 22.45 18.52
C THR A 167 19.85 21.22 17.63
N LEU A 168 18.68 21.12 17.01
CA LEU A 168 18.27 19.92 16.28
C LEU A 168 18.88 19.80 14.88
N GLU A 169 18.98 20.90 14.13
CA GLU A 169 19.54 20.89 12.78
C GLU A 169 21.03 20.49 12.76
N PRO A 170 21.90 21.02 13.64
CA PRO A 170 23.29 20.57 13.72
C PRO A 170 23.41 19.10 14.18
N ALA A 171 22.59 18.68 15.15
CA ALA A 171 22.57 17.29 15.61
C ALA A 171 22.14 16.33 14.50
N TRP A 172 21.13 16.70 13.71
CA TRP A 172 20.70 15.96 12.53
C TRP A 172 21.80 15.88 11.47
N SER A 173 22.38 17.02 11.10
CA SER A 173 23.42 17.07 10.07
C SER A 173 24.62 16.22 10.46
N LYS A 174 25.05 16.27 11.73
CA LYS A 174 26.10 15.41 12.26
C LYS A 174 25.72 13.93 12.18
N ALA A 175 24.55 13.57 12.70
CA ALA A 175 24.04 12.20 12.65
C ALA A 175 23.96 11.63 11.22
N TRP A 176 23.57 12.46 10.24
CA TRP A 176 23.52 12.08 8.83
C TRP A 176 24.91 11.86 8.24
N ASN A 177 25.83 12.81 8.47
CA ASN A 177 27.19 12.77 7.96
C ASN A 177 28.03 11.63 8.56
N ASP A 178 27.72 11.22 9.79
CA ASP A 178 28.35 10.08 10.46
C ASP A 178 27.74 8.74 10.00
N SER A 179 26.61 8.75 9.28
CA SER A 179 25.94 7.54 8.83
C SER A 179 26.50 6.99 7.50
N MET A 180 26.22 5.72 7.20
CA MET A 180 26.49 5.11 5.88
C MET A 180 25.82 5.83 4.70
N TRP A 181 24.88 6.74 4.96
CA TRP A 181 24.13 7.50 3.96
C TRP A 181 24.71 8.90 3.71
N ALA A 182 25.86 9.25 4.30
CA ALA A 182 26.49 10.55 4.17
C ALA A 182 26.68 10.99 2.70
N GLY A 183 26.92 10.05 1.78
CA GLY A 183 27.03 10.33 0.33
C GLY A 183 25.75 10.82 -0.34
N PHE A 184 24.59 10.71 0.32
CA PHE A 184 23.32 11.28 -0.14
C PHE A 184 23.12 12.67 0.47
N GLU A 185 23.65 13.70 -0.19
CA GLU A 185 23.66 15.10 0.28
C GLU A 185 22.27 15.62 0.70
N LEU A 186 21.22 15.19 -0.01
CA LEU A 186 19.82 15.60 0.26
C LEU A 186 19.31 15.18 1.64
N GLY A 187 19.84 14.12 2.24
CA GLY A 187 19.37 13.67 3.55
C GLY A 187 20.00 14.39 4.74
N GLY A 188 21.11 15.10 4.53
CA GLY A 188 21.74 15.95 5.55
C GLY A 188 20.85 17.12 5.99
N ASN A 189 19.81 17.43 5.21
CA ASN A 189 18.82 18.44 5.50
C ASN A 189 17.45 17.79 5.77
N LEU A 190 17.02 17.78 7.04
CA LEU A 190 15.74 17.18 7.41
C LEU A 190 14.54 17.90 6.77
N LEU A 191 14.63 19.22 6.52
CA LEU A 191 13.58 19.95 5.80
C LEU A 191 13.46 19.43 4.36
N ALA A 192 14.58 19.12 3.70
CA ALA A 192 14.56 18.53 2.37
C ALA A 192 13.93 17.12 2.39
N LEU A 193 14.21 16.31 3.42
CA LEU A 193 13.56 15.01 3.61
C LEU A 193 12.05 15.12 3.88
N ALA A 194 11.64 16.06 4.73
CA ALA A 194 10.22 16.32 5.00
C ALA A 194 9.50 16.82 3.73
N GLY A 195 10.14 17.69 2.96
CA GLY A 195 9.65 18.15 1.66
C GLY A 195 9.54 17.02 0.64
N LEU A 196 10.53 16.12 0.56
CA LEU A 196 10.48 14.93 -0.29
C LEU A 196 9.34 13.98 0.13
N ALA A 197 9.20 13.71 1.44
CA ALA A 197 8.12 12.86 1.96
C ALA A 197 6.74 13.44 1.59
N TRP A 198 6.57 14.76 1.72
CA TRP A 198 5.35 15.45 1.32
C TRP A 198 5.14 15.42 -0.20
N GLY A 199 6.20 15.65 -0.98
CA GLY A 199 6.19 15.53 -2.44
C GLY A 199 5.78 14.14 -2.92
N PHE A 200 6.24 13.07 -2.25
CA PHE A 200 5.83 11.70 -2.56
C PHE A 200 4.36 11.43 -2.24
N LEU A 201 3.79 12.05 -1.20
CA LEU A 201 2.35 11.96 -0.92
C LEU A 201 1.53 12.62 -2.05
N VAL A 202 1.92 13.82 -2.47
CA VAL A 202 1.24 14.55 -3.56
C VAL A 202 1.42 13.84 -4.91
N LEU A 203 2.63 13.39 -5.22
CA LEU A 203 2.92 12.69 -6.47
C LEU A 203 2.13 11.39 -6.56
N GLN A 204 2.04 10.61 -5.48
CA GLN A 204 1.21 9.42 -5.44
C GLN A 204 -0.22 9.77 -5.82
N LEU A 205 -0.83 10.73 -5.12
CA LEU A 205 -2.18 11.20 -5.39
C LEU A 205 -2.38 11.54 -6.86
N VAL A 206 -1.49 12.38 -7.43
CA VAL A 206 -1.52 12.76 -8.84
C VAL A 206 -1.52 11.52 -9.75
N VAL A 207 -0.61 10.57 -9.52
CA VAL A 207 -0.52 9.36 -10.34
C VAL A 207 -1.78 8.49 -10.23
N TYR A 208 -2.35 8.34 -9.04
CA TYR A 208 -3.58 7.56 -8.87
C TYR A 208 -4.79 8.24 -9.53
N VAL A 209 -4.93 9.58 -9.42
CA VAL A 209 -5.98 10.32 -10.14
C VAL A 209 -5.86 10.07 -11.64
N PHE A 210 -4.66 10.23 -12.21
CA PHE A 210 -4.46 10.02 -13.64
C PHE A 210 -4.53 8.54 -14.08
N ARG A 211 -4.55 7.58 -13.15
CA ARG A 211 -4.82 6.16 -13.45
C ARG A 211 -6.28 5.76 -13.26
N ALA A 212 -7.04 6.53 -12.49
CA ALA A 212 -8.45 6.29 -12.24
C ALA A 212 -9.36 7.06 -13.21
N VAL A 213 -8.94 8.26 -13.65
CA VAL A 213 -9.74 9.13 -14.53
C VAL A 213 -9.54 8.78 -16.00
N PRO A 214 -10.59 8.38 -16.74
CA PRO A 214 -10.50 8.14 -18.18
C PRO A 214 -10.12 9.39 -18.96
N MET A 215 -9.32 9.25 -20.03
CA MET A 215 -8.98 10.34 -20.95
C MET A 215 -10.21 11.05 -21.52
N LYS A 216 -11.29 10.30 -21.76
CA LYS A 216 -12.57 10.87 -22.24
C LYS A 216 -13.15 11.91 -21.28
N VAL A 217 -13.03 11.71 -19.96
CA VAL A 217 -13.49 12.70 -18.95
C VAL A 217 -12.68 13.98 -19.06
N ILE A 218 -11.35 13.87 -19.21
CA ILE A 218 -10.45 15.02 -19.37
C ILE A 218 -10.76 15.78 -20.66
N GLN A 219 -11.19 15.06 -21.71
CA GLN A 219 -11.65 15.64 -22.98
C GLN A 219 -13.09 16.18 -22.92
N CYS A 220 -13.71 16.25 -21.74
CA CYS A 220 -15.10 16.65 -21.54
C CYS A 220 -16.12 15.80 -22.35
N ARG A 221 -15.79 14.55 -22.65
CA ARG A 221 -16.66 13.59 -23.34
C ARG A 221 -17.37 12.70 -22.33
N GLY A 222 -18.62 12.33 -22.64
CA GLY A 222 -19.38 11.38 -21.83
C GLY A 222 -18.65 10.04 -21.74
N VAL A 223 -18.49 9.54 -20.51
CA VAL A 223 -18.07 8.17 -20.22
C VAL A 223 -19.27 7.43 -19.65
N ASP A 224 -19.55 6.27 -20.21
CA ASP A 224 -20.50 5.33 -19.64
C ASP A 224 -19.76 4.45 -18.66
N TYR A 225 -20.22 4.32 -17.43
CA TYR A 225 -19.50 3.64 -16.34
C TYR A 225 -20.02 2.21 -16.05
N GLY A 226 -20.92 1.70 -16.91
CA GLY A 226 -21.45 0.34 -16.77
C GLY A 226 -20.39 -0.76 -16.86
N CYS A 227 -20.65 -1.88 -16.20
CA CYS A 227 -19.76 -3.04 -16.20
C CYS A 227 -19.88 -3.80 -17.53
N GLY A 228 -19.17 -3.33 -18.56
CA GLY A 228 -19.17 -3.94 -19.91
C GLY A 228 -19.49 -2.97 -21.05
N THR A 229 -19.73 -1.71 -20.75
CA THR A 229 -20.04 -0.64 -21.73
C THR A 229 -18.88 -0.39 -22.70
N GLU A 230 -17.63 -0.62 -22.27
CA GLU A 230 -16.47 -0.70 -23.15
C GLU A 230 -15.84 -2.10 -23.11
N ARG A 231 -16.04 -2.87 -24.19
CA ARG A 231 -15.45 -4.23 -24.39
C ARG A 231 -13.94 -4.30 -24.16
N HIS A 232 -13.25 -3.16 -24.22
CA HIS A 232 -11.80 -3.09 -24.13
C HIS A 232 -11.29 -2.22 -22.97
N GLY A 233 -12.19 -1.65 -22.15
CA GLY A 233 -11.84 -0.68 -21.11
C GLY A 233 -11.43 0.70 -21.64
N TYR A 234 -11.34 1.66 -20.72
CA TYR A 234 -11.05 3.06 -21.02
C TYR A 234 -9.55 3.34 -21.07
N ILE A 235 -9.13 4.23 -21.96
CA ILE A 235 -7.75 4.72 -21.97
C ILE A 235 -7.56 5.72 -20.83
N VAL A 236 -6.55 5.51 -20.00
CA VAL A 236 -6.16 6.45 -18.95
C VAL A 236 -4.89 7.24 -19.33
N PRO A 237 -4.76 8.50 -18.89
CA PRO A 237 -3.65 9.41 -19.26
C PRO A 237 -2.27 8.83 -18.95
N VAL A 238 -2.11 8.21 -17.78
CA VAL A 238 -0.83 7.64 -17.36
C VAL A 238 -0.61 6.30 -18.05
N CYS A 239 0.47 6.22 -18.84
CA CYS A 239 0.93 5.05 -19.59
C CYS A 239 0.02 4.58 -20.74
N CYS A 240 -1.00 5.35 -21.13
CA CYS A 240 -1.94 5.01 -22.22
C CYS A 240 -2.54 3.60 -22.09
N MET A 241 -2.68 3.10 -20.86
CA MET A 241 -3.19 1.75 -20.61
C MET A 241 -4.71 1.74 -20.69
N ARG A 242 -5.27 0.62 -21.16
CA ARG A 242 -6.71 0.37 -21.07
C ARG A 242 -7.04 -0.20 -19.69
N VAL A 243 -7.98 0.41 -19.01
CA VAL A 243 -8.38 0.10 -17.63
C VAL A 243 -9.88 -0.11 -17.60
N TRP A 244 -10.34 -1.21 -16.99
CA TRP A 244 -11.76 -1.48 -16.84
C TRP A 244 -12.33 -0.64 -15.70
N HIS A 245 -13.65 -0.42 -15.68
CA HIS A 245 -14.26 0.39 -14.62
C HIS A 245 -13.94 -0.13 -13.21
N ALA A 246 -14.01 -1.45 -13.02
CA ALA A 246 -13.63 -2.11 -11.77
C ALA A 246 -12.16 -1.85 -11.37
N ASP A 247 -11.25 -1.80 -12.34
CA ASP A 247 -9.82 -1.55 -12.09
C ASP A 247 -9.54 -0.07 -11.80
N ALA A 248 -10.31 0.84 -12.40
CA ALA A 248 -10.29 2.27 -12.08
C ALA A 248 -10.84 2.51 -10.66
N LEU A 249 -11.87 1.77 -10.25
CA LEU A 249 -12.36 1.77 -8.88
C LEU A 249 -11.36 1.19 -7.90
N LYS A 250 -10.63 0.13 -8.27
CA LYS A 250 -9.51 -0.40 -7.49
C LYS A 250 -8.43 0.66 -7.29
N THR A 251 -8.13 1.43 -8.34
CA THR A 251 -7.17 2.54 -8.28
C THR A 251 -7.65 3.62 -7.30
N LEU A 252 -8.90 4.05 -7.39
CA LEU A 252 -9.45 5.04 -6.46
C LEU A 252 -9.53 4.51 -5.01
N ALA A 253 -9.94 3.26 -4.84
CA ALA A 253 -9.99 2.61 -3.53
C ALA A 253 -8.59 2.50 -2.92
N SER A 254 -7.55 2.23 -3.72
CA SER A 254 -6.16 2.19 -3.28
C SER A 254 -5.65 3.57 -2.88
N LEU A 255 -5.97 4.61 -3.68
CA LEU A 255 -5.66 6.00 -3.34
C LEU A 255 -6.23 6.41 -1.99
N ASN A 256 -7.52 6.12 -1.77
CA ASN A 256 -8.23 6.47 -0.55
C ASN A 256 -8.06 5.44 0.56
N ARG A 257 -7.17 4.43 0.38
CA ARG A 257 -6.99 3.30 1.31
C ARG A 257 -8.32 2.69 1.79
N MET A 258 -9.30 2.61 0.89
CA MET A 258 -10.61 2.01 1.13
C MET A 258 -10.49 0.50 1.25
N VAL A 259 -10.14 0.05 2.46
CA VAL A 259 -9.85 -1.35 2.78
C VAL A 259 -11.01 -2.26 2.38
N LEU A 260 -12.26 -1.82 2.61
CA LEU A 260 -13.48 -2.57 2.30
C LEU A 260 -13.62 -2.88 0.81
N LEU A 261 -13.30 -1.89 -0.02
CA LEU A 261 -13.40 -2.04 -1.47
C LEU A 261 -12.24 -2.83 -2.05
N LEU A 262 -11.04 -2.68 -1.48
CA LEU A 262 -9.87 -3.40 -1.97
C LEU A 262 -9.99 -4.91 -1.68
N ASP A 263 -10.73 -5.31 -0.63
CA ASP A 263 -10.72 -6.69 -0.13
C ASP A 263 -11.44 -7.65 -1.08
N GLY A 264 -10.72 -8.69 -1.51
CA GLY A 264 -11.20 -9.67 -2.49
C GLY A 264 -11.32 -9.16 -3.94
N GLN A 265 -10.73 -8.01 -4.29
CA GLN A 265 -10.72 -7.52 -5.68
C GLN A 265 -9.92 -8.42 -6.63
N THR A 266 -8.75 -8.88 -6.22
CA THR A 266 -7.95 -9.80 -7.05
C THR A 266 -8.64 -11.15 -7.18
N GLU A 267 -9.32 -11.63 -6.14
CA GLU A 267 -10.20 -12.81 -6.24
C GLU A 267 -11.34 -12.59 -7.25
N TYR A 268 -11.99 -11.42 -7.20
CA TYR A 268 -13.01 -11.04 -8.18
C TYR A 268 -12.44 -11.00 -9.61
N ALA A 269 -11.25 -10.41 -9.82
CA ALA A 269 -10.60 -10.35 -11.12
C ALA A 269 -10.25 -11.75 -11.66
N ILE A 270 -9.73 -12.64 -10.80
CA ILE A 270 -9.46 -14.05 -11.11
C ILE A 270 -10.74 -14.77 -11.51
N LYS A 271 -11.82 -14.64 -10.72
CA LYS A 271 -13.09 -15.30 -11.00
C LYS A 271 -13.73 -14.78 -12.28
N ARG A 272 -13.72 -13.46 -12.51
CA ARG A 272 -14.15 -12.84 -13.77
C ARG A 272 -13.37 -13.39 -14.97
N ALA A 273 -12.05 -13.52 -14.84
CA ALA A 273 -11.21 -14.09 -15.88
C ALA A 273 -11.57 -15.57 -16.13
N HIS A 274 -11.77 -16.37 -15.08
CA HIS A 274 -12.20 -17.76 -15.18
C HIS A 274 -13.58 -17.91 -15.83
N PHE A 275 -14.55 -17.06 -15.49
CA PHE A 275 -15.85 -17.10 -16.14
C PHE A 275 -15.73 -16.87 -17.64
N LYS A 276 -14.91 -15.89 -18.05
CA LYS A 276 -14.64 -15.63 -19.46
C LYS A 276 -13.94 -16.81 -20.15
N LEU A 277 -13.03 -17.47 -19.43
CA LEU A 277 -12.33 -18.67 -19.88
C LEU A 277 -13.32 -19.82 -20.20
N ILE A 278 -14.34 -20.00 -19.36
CA ILE A 278 -15.35 -21.05 -19.51
C ILE A 278 -16.37 -20.68 -20.61
N SER A 279 -16.77 -19.42 -20.70
CA SER A 279 -17.80 -18.98 -21.65
C SER A 279 -17.35 -18.92 -23.11
N ASP A 280 -16.06 -18.67 -23.38
CA ASP A 280 -15.52 -18.57 -24.74
C ASP A 280 -14.15 -19.26 -24.86
N PRO A 281 -14.12 -20.61 -24.93
CA PRO A 281 -12.89 -21.39 -24.85
C PRO A 281 -11.92 -21.18 -26.03
N GLY A 282 -12.32 -20.50 -27.11
CA GLY A 282 -11.50 -20.28 -28.31
C GLY A 282 -10.51 -19.12 -28.23
N GLN A 283 -10.86 -18.03 -27.53
CA GLN A 283 -9.97 -16.88 -27.25
C GLN A 283 -9.60 -16.77 -25.75
N ALA A 284 -10.10 -17.72 -24.96
CA ALA A 284 -10.08 -17.75 -23.50
C ALA A 284 -8.70 -17.59 -22.83
N PRO A 285 -7.64 -18.34 -23.20
CA PRO A 285 -6.39 -18.32 -22.43
C PRO A 285 -5.69 -16.96 -22.50
N TYR A 286 -5.66 -16.34 -23.68
CA TYR A 286 -5.11 -15.00 -23.90
C TYR A 286 -5.77 -13.99 -22.96
N ASP A 287 -7.10 -13.91 -22.99
CA ASP A 287 -7.87 -12.94 -22.22
C ASP A 287 -7.72 -13.16 -20.71
N PHE A 288 -7.65 -14.43 -20.28
CA PHE A 288 -7.39 -14.78 -18.89
C PHE A 288 -6.03 -14.24 -18.41
N PHE A 289 -4.96 -14.56 -19.12
CA PHE A 289 -3.62 -14.08 -18.77
C PHE A 289 -3.50 -12.56 -18.90
N HIS A 290 -4.20 -11.95 -19.86
CA HIS A 290 -4.23 -10.51 -20.02
C HIS A 290 -4.86 -9.80 -18.81
N VAL A 291 -6.00 -10.30 -18.29
CA VAL A 291 -6.64 -9.74 -17.10
C VAL A 291 -5.73 -9.87 -15.88
N LEU A 292 -5.15 -11.04 -15.63
CA LEU A 292 -4.21 -11.24 -14.52
C LEU A 292 -2.95 -10.38 -14.64
N LYS A 293 -2.44 -10.18 -15.86
CA LYS A 293 -1.30 -9.31 -16.13
C LYS A 293 -1.61 -7.86 -15.77
N MET A 294 -2.80 -7.37 -16.12
CA MET A 294 -3.20 -6.01 -15.74
C MET A 294 -3.35 -5.87 -14.22
N ASP A 295 -3.93 -6.87 -13.56
CA ASP A 295 -4.04 -6.90 -12.10
C ASP A 295 -2.65 -6.92 -11.42
N MET A 296 -1.72 -7.74 -11.92
CA MET A 296 -0.33 -7.79 -11.45
C MET A 296 0.43 -6.48 -11.67
N ARG A 297 0.23 -5.79 -12.79
CA ARG A 297 0.84 -4.47 -13.02
C ARG A 297 0.34 -3.44 -12.01
N PHE A 298 -0.95 -3.48 -11.70
CA PHE A 298 -1.53 -2.62 -10.68
C PHE A 298 -0.92 -2.95 -9.31
N MET A 299 -0.89 -4.23 -8.93
CA MET A 299 -0.30 -4.65 -7.67
C MET A 299 1.17 -4.26 -7.58
N LEU A 300 1.99 -4.50 -8.62
CA LEU A 300 3.40 -4.15 -8.66
C LEU A 300 3.64 -2.66 -8.49
N PHE A 301 2.85 -1.84 -9.17
CA PHE A 301 2.91 -0.40 -8.99
C PHE A 301 2.58 -0.01 -7.55
N ASP A 302 1.52 -0.57 -6.96
CA ASP A 302 1.11 -0.30 -5.59
C ASP A 302 2.15 -0.81 -4.57
N ALA A 303 2.77 -1.97 -4.80
CA ALA A 303 3.87 -2.50 -3.98
C ALA A 303 5.11 -1.62 -4.04
N PHE A 304 5.48 -1.14 -5.22
CA PHE A 304 6.67 -0.31 -5.39
C PHE A 304 6.44 1.13 -4.89
N PHE A 305 5.44 1.82 -5.40
CA PHE A 305 5.23 3.24 -5.09
C PHE A 305 4.67 3.46 -3.69
N VAL A 306 3.59 2.78 -3.33
CA VAL A 306 2.93 3.04 -2.03
C VAL A 306 3.66 2.39 -0.88
N ASN A 307 4.15 1.18 -1.12
CA ASN A 307 4.65 0.37 -0.04
C ASN A 307 6.17 0.51 0.11
N LEU A 308 6.94 0.30 -0.96
CA LEU A 308 8.38 0.42 -0.88
C LEU A 308 8.82 1.88 -0.80
N LEU A 309 8.38 2.78 -1.67
CA LEU A 309 8.85 4.17 -1.61
C LEU A 309 8.28 4.90 -0.40
N GLN A 310 6.96 4.86 -0.19
CA GLN A 310 6.37 5.66 0.87
C GLN A 310 6.54 5.05 2.25
N ASN A 311 6.22 3.77 2.49
CA ASN A 311 6.34 3.25 3.86
C ASN A 311 7.79 3.27 4.33
N CYS A 312 8.76 3.07 3.42
CA CYS A 312 10.17 3.20 3.77
C CYS A 312 10.55 4.65 4.09
N ALA A 313 10.14 5.62 3.27
CA ALA A 313 10.37 7.04 3.55
C ALA A 313 9.69 7.48 4.85
N LYS A 314 8.48 6.98 5.12
CA LYS A 314 7.69 7.27 6.33
C LYS A 314 8.32 6.68 7.57
N LEU A 315 8.68 5.39 7.54
CA LEU A 315 9.36 4.72 8.65
C LEU A 315 10.70 5.38 8.93
N GLN A 316 11.47 5.70 7.88
CA GLN A 316 12.70 6.44 8.04
C GLN A 316 12.44 7.80 8.69
N PHE A 317 11.51 8.60 8.18
CA PHE A 317 11.20 9.92 8.74
C PHE A 317 10.71 9.85 10.20
N GLN A 318 9.81 8.93 10.53
CA GLN A 318 9.28 8.78 11.90
C GLN A 318 10.34 8.28 12.87
N THR A 319 11.13 7.27 12.51
CA THR A 319 12.24 6.79 13.35
C THR A 319 13.29 7.87 13.54
N SER A 320 13.58 8.64 12.49
CA SER A 320 14.50 9.78 12.52
C SER A 320 14.03 10.89 13.44
N TYR A 321 12.76 11.28 13.30
CA TYR A 321 12.15 12.31 14.11
C TYR A 321 12.06 11.87 15.57
N MET A 322 11.71 10.62 15.84
CA MET A 322 11.66 10.06 17.19
C MET A 322 13.04 10.06 17.87
N ALA A 323 14.08 9.64 17.15
CA ALA A 323 15.45 9.67 17.65
C ALA A 323 15.90 11.09 18.03
N LEU A 324 15.56 12.07 17.18
CA LEU A 324 15.81 13.49 17.42
C LEU A 324 15.04 14.01 18.64
N LEU A 325 13.77 13.60 18.82
CA LEU A 325 12.97 13.96 19.99
C LEU A 325 13.56 13.40 21.29
N MET A 326 14.02 12.14 21.27
CA MET A 326 14.66 11.53 22.43
C MET A 326 15.98 12.25 22.78
N TYR A 327 16.77 12.61 21.77
CA TYR A 327 17.99 13.40 21.97
C TYR A 327 17.69 14.79 22.56
N ALA A 328 16.65 15.47 22.08
CA ALA A 328 16.27 16.79 22.59
C ALA A 328 15.67 16.75 24.01
N ASN A 329 14.97 15.68 24.39
CA ASN A 329 14.32 15.52 25.69
C ASN A 329 15.26 15.16 26.84
N LEU A 330 16.52 14.82 26.55
CA LEU A 330 17.55 14.67 27.57
C LEU A 330 17.78 15.94 28.39
N ASP A 331 17.44 17.11 27.84
CA ASP A 331 17.71 18.40 28.45
C ASP A 331 16.46 19.09 29.08
N ALA A 332 15.22 18.60 28.90
CA ALA A 332 14.03 19.35 29.32
C ALA A 332 12.83 18.51 29.85
N ASN A 333 12.22 19.01 30.94
CA ASN A 333 11.15 18.45 31.78
C ASN A 333 9.86 17.90 31.10
N LEU A 334 9.27 16.90 31.79
CA LEU A 334 7.90 16.31 31.82
C LEU A 334 6.95 16.28 30.60
N ASP A 335 6.78 17.36 29.82
CA ASP A 335 5.83 17.38 28.67
C ASP A 335 6.34 16.55 27.46
N ALA A 336 7.65 16.27 27.48
CA ALA A 336 8.37 15.27 26.70
C ALA A 336 7.63 13.94 26.51
N ASN A 337 7.04 13.42 27.59
CA ASN A 337 6.51 12.05 27.66
C ASN A 337 5.28 11.86 26.77
N VAL A 338 4.44 12.89 26.63
CA VAL A 338 3.22 12.82 25.82
C VAL A 338 3.59 12.76 24.33
N THR A 339 4.48 13.64 23.87
CA THR A 339 4.94 13.66 22.46
C THR A 339 5.69 12.38 22.08
N ILE A 340 6.53 11.85 22.99
CA ILE A 340 7.20 10.55 22.82
C ILE A 340 6.17 9.43 22.67
N LEU A 341 5.18 9.33 23.58
CA LEU A 341 4.17 8.28 23.55
C LEU A 341 3.35 8.30 22.26
N TRP A 342 2.93 9.50 21.80
CA TRP A 342 2.21 9.65 20.53
C TRP A 342 3.05 9.25 19.32
N THR A 343 4.35 9.59 19.35
CA THR A 343 5.26 9.23 18.26
C THR A 343 5.53 7.72 18.22
N LEU A 344 5.69 7.08 19.39
CA LEU A 344 5.80 5.63 19.53
C LEU A 344 4.55 4.90 19.04
N LEU A 345 3.37 5.41 19.40
CA LEU A 345 2.09 4.89 18.92
C LEU A 345 1.99 5.03 17.40
N SER A 346 2.32 6.20 16.84
CA SER A 346 2.32 6.44 15.39
C SER A 346 3.28 5.50 14.65
N LEU A 347 4.47 5.27 15.20
CA LEU A 347 5.47 4.38 14.63
C LEU A 347 5.00 2.92 14.67
N SER A 348 4.45 2.49 15.81
CA SER A 348 3.90 1.15 15.99
C SER A 348 2.72 0.89 15.06
N LEU A 349 1.81 1.86 14.93
CA LEU A 349 0.72 1.83 13.95
C LEU A 349 1.27 1.71 12.52
N THR A 350 2.31 2.47 12.17
CA THR A 350 2.92 2.44 10.83
C THR A 350 3.56 1.07 10.53
N HIS A 351 4.20 0.43 11.50
CA HIS A 351 4.72 -0.94 11.35
C HIS A 351 3.59 -1.97 11.19
N VAL A 352 2.54 -1.88 12.01
CA VAL A 352 1.39 -2.79 11.95
C VAL A 352 0.66 -2.65 10.61
N THR A 353 0.37 -1.43 10.15
CA THR A 353 -0.28 -1.21 8.85
C THR A 353 0.61 -1.67 7.69
N SER A 354 1.92 -1.46 7.79
CA SER A 354 2.91 -2.02 6.86
C SER A 354 2.85 -3.54 6.77
N LEU A 355 2.85 -4.22 7.91
CA LEU A 355 2.84 -5.68 7.98
C LEU A 355 1.54 -6.27 7.43
N VAL A 356 0.40 -5.67 7.80
CA VAL A 356 -0.92 -6.05 7.27
C VAL A 356 -0.96 -5.86 5.75
N SER A 357 -0.42 -4.75 5.25
CA SER A 357 -0.32 -4.48 3.80
C SER A 357 0.55 -5.53 3.08
N VAL A 358 1.71 -5.88 3.62
CA VAL A 358 2.59 -6.93 3.07
C VAL A 358 1.91 -8.29 3.07
N SER A 359 1.36 -8.70 4.22
CA SER A 359 0.69 -10.00 4.37
C SER A 359 -0.42 -10.17 3.32
N ARG A 360 -1.25 -9.15 3.18
CA ARG A 360 -2.32 -9.11 2.17
C ARG A 360 -1.78 -9.23 0.75
N LYS A 361 -0.73 -8.49 0.42
CA LYS A 361 -0.09 -8.53 -0.91
C LYS A 361 0.51 -9.89 -1.24
N VAL A 362 1.10 -10.56 -0.25
CA VAL A 362 1.56 -11.94 -0.39
C VAL A 362 0.39 -12.87 -0.69
N THR A 363 -0.73 -12.74 0.04
CA THR A 363 -1.94 -13.53 -0.22
C THR A 363 -2.48 -13.32 -1.64
N GLU A 364 -2.57 -12.07 -2.11
CA GLU A 364 -3.05 -11.80 -3.47
C GLU A 364 -2.08 -12.30 -4.55
N TRP A 365 -0.77 -12.19 -4.33
CA TRP A 365 0.23 -12.78 -5.22
C TRP A 365 0.11 -14.31 -5.29
N LEU A 366 -0.08 -14.99 -4.15
CA LEU A 366 -0.30 -16.43 -4.11
C LEU A 366 -1.55 -16.83 -4.89
N LYS A 367 -2.67 -16.10 -4.76
CA LYS A 367 -3.89 -16.35 -5.53
C LYS A 367 -3.63 -16.26 -7.04
N VAL A 368 -3.00 -15.19 -7.52
CA VAL A 368 -2.69 -15.05 -8.96
C VAL A 368 -1.73 -16.15 -9.42
N ARG A 369 -0.72 -16.49 -8.62
CA ARG A 369 0.22 -17.59 -8.92
C ARG A 369 -0.52 -18.92 -9.09
N ASN A 370 -1.39 -19.26 -8.14
CA ASN A 370 -2.12 -20.52 -8.13
C ASN A 370 -3.11 -20.60 -9.31
N SER A 371 -3.89 -19.54 -9.56
CA SER A 371 -4.82 -19.49 -10.70
C SER A 371 -4.10 -19.58 -12.05
N ARG A 372 -2.93 -18.94 -12.19
CA ARG A 372 -2.10 -19.08 -13.39
C ARG A 372 -1.61 -20.52 -13.59
N MET A 373 -1.16 -21.17 -12.52
CA MET A 373 -0.67 -22.56 -12.58
C MET A 373 -1.79 -23.52 -12.98
N LEU A 374 -2.99 -23.34 -12.42
CA LEU A 374 -4.17 -24.13 -12.74
C LEU A 374 -4.57 -24.01 -14.22
N VAL A 375 -4.72 -22.79 -14.74
CA VAL A 375 -5.06 -22.59 -16.16
C VAL A 375 -3.97 -23.13 -17.09
N ARG A 376 -2.69 -22.98 -16.72
CA ARG A 376 -1.59 -23.57 -17.49
C ARG A 376 -1.69 -25.09 -17.54
N GLN A 377 -2.01 -25.75 -16.43
CA GLN A 377 -2.13 -27.21 -16.38
C GLN A 377 -3.30 -27.70 -17.23
N GLU A 378 -4.44 -27.03 -17.15
CA GLU A 378 -5.68 -27.41 -17.83
C GLU A 378 -5.64 -27.12 -19.34
N PHE A 379 -5.07 -25.99 -19.76
CA PHE A 379 -5.10 -25.53 -21.16
C PHE A 379 -3.76 -25.67 -21.89
N ARG A 380 -2.76 -26.35 -21.31
CA ARG A 380 -1.40 -26.44 -21.87
C ARG A 380 -1.35 -26.85 -23.34
N SER A 381 -2.19 -27.81 -23.73
CA SER A 381 -2.23 -28.37 -25.08
C SER A 381 -2.97 -27.49 -26.09
N ARG A 382 -3.73 -26.49 -25.61
CA ARG A 382 -4.56 -25.58 -26.42
C ARG A 382 -3.96 -24.19 -26.55
N MET A 383 -2.93 -23.86 -25.77
CA MET A 383 -2.28 -22.56 -25.81
C MET A 383 -1.49 -22.36 -27.10
N ASP A 384 -1.74 -21.25 -27.79
CA ASP A 384 -0.98 -20.82 -28.96
C ASP A 384 0.26 -20.00 -28.56
N VAL A 385 1.03 -19.54 -29.55
CA VAL A 385 2.24 -18.73 -29.31
C VAL A 385 1.94 -17.39 -28.64
N ALA A 386 0.78 -16.79 -28.90
CA ALA A 386 0.38 -15.53 -28.29
C ALA A 386 0.02 -15.73 -26.80
N ASP A 387 -0.65 -16.83 -26.47
CA ASP A 387 -0.97 -17.23 -25.10
C ASP A 387 0.30 -17.44 -24.27
N TRP A 388 1.27 -18.18 -24.80
CA TRP A 388 2.56 -18.40 -24.14
C TRP A 388 3.30 -17.09 -23.89
N ARG A 389 3.28 -16.17 -24.86
CA ARG A 389 3.90 -14.84 -24.71
C ARG A 389 3.24 -14.02 -23.60
N GLU A 390 1.92 -14.09 -23.44
CA GLU A 390 1.23 -13.41 -22.34
C GLU A 390 1.47 -14.09 -20.98
N TYR A 391 1.52 -15.41 -20.96
CA TYR A 391 1.91 -16.19 -19.78
C TYR A 391 3.32 -15.79 -19.29
N ASP A 392 4.31 -15.71 -20.18
CA ASP A 392 5.69 -15.36 -19.81
C ASP A 392 5.80 -13.94 -19.25
N LYS A 393 5.09 -12.98 -19.84
CA LYS A 393 4.99 -11.60 -19.30
C LYS A 393 4.39 -11.60 -17.89
N LEU A 394 3.36 -12.42 -17.64
CA LEU A 394 2.75 -12.56 -16.32
C LEU A 394 3.73 -13.19 -15.31
N VAL A 395 4.51 -14.20 -15.72
CA VAL A 395 5.57 -14.80 -14.88
C VAL A 395 6.62 -13.75 -14.50
N PHE A 396 7.09 -12.97 -15.48
CA PHE A 396 8.06 -11.90 -15.26
C PHE A 396 7.55 -10.88 -14.24
N LEU A 397 6.31 -10.41 -14.41
CA LEU A 397 5.68 -9.48 -13.45
C LEU A 397 5.54 -10.08 -12.05
N GLN A 398 5.20 -11.37 -11.92
CA GLN A 398 5.12 -12.04 -10.63
C GLN A 398 6.47 -12.16 -9.92
N ARG A 399 7.55 -12.41 -10.66
CA ARG A 399 8.90 -12.42 -10.11
C ARG A 399 9.32 -11.02 -9.65
N GLY A 400 9.11 -10.01 -10.49
CA GLY A 400 9.35 -8.62 -10.12
C GLY A 400 8.55 -8.20 -8.88
N TYR A 401 7.30 -8.65 -8.77
CA TYR A 401 6.48 -8.42 -7.57
C TYR A 401 7.06 -9.05 -6.31
N ALA A 402 7.48 -10.32 -6.40
CA ALA A 402 8.11 -11.01 -5.28
C ALA A 402 9.39 -10.30 -4.82
N VAL A 403 10.23 -9.85 -5.76
CA VAL A 403 11.44 -9.06 -5.45
C VAL A 403 11.07 -7.77 -4.70
N VAL A 404 10.07 -7.02 -5.17
CA VAL A 404 9.62 -5.79 -4.50
C VAL A 404 9.10 -6.07 -3.09
N LEU A 405 8.32 -7.13 -2.90
CA LEU A 405 7.83 -7.53 -1.58
C LEU A 405 8.98 -7.95 -0.65
N THR A 406 9.96 -8.70 -1.15
CA THR A 406 11.14 -9.08 -0.37
C THR A 406 11.93 -7.85 0.06
N LEU A 407 12.20 -6.92 -0.85
CA LEU A 407 12.87 -5.65 -0.53
C LEU A 407 12.09 -4.86 0.53
N GLN A 408 10.77 -4.82 0.42
CA GLN A 408 9.90 -4.17 1.41
C GLN A 408 10.02 -4.84 2.78
N CYS A 409 9.94 -6.18 2.87
CA CYS A 409 10.08 -6.91 4.12
C CYS A 409 11.45 -6.66 4.77
N LEU A 410 12.53 -6.71 3.97
CA LEU A 410 13.89 -6.48 4.44
C LEU A 410 14.04 -5.07 5.00
N PHE A 411 13.54 -4.05 4.27
CA PHE A 411 13.60 -2.67 4.73
C PHE A 411 12.78 -2.46 6.02
N GLN A 412 11.55 -2.98 6.08
CA GLN A 412 10.72 -2.88 7.28
C GLN A 412 11.39 -3.55 8.49
N SER A 413 12.00 -4.71 8.28
CA SER A 413 12.75 -5.43 9.31
C SER A 413 13.95 -4.64 9.78
N PHE A 414 14.69 -4.04 8.84
CA PHE A 414 15.80 -3.14 9.13
C PHE A 414 15.36 -1.94 9.97
N CYS A 415 14.26 -1.25 9.60
CA CYS A 415 13.71 -0.15 10.39
C CYS A 415 13.26 -0.59 11.78
N ALA A 416 12.60 -1.75 11.90
CA ALA A 416 12.15 -2.28 13.18
C ALA A 416 13.35 -2.63 14.09
N ILE A 417 14.39 -3.27 13.54
CA ILE A 417 15.63 -3.57 14.27
C ILE A 417 16.30 -2.27 14.72
N LYS A 418 16.45 -1.28 13.83
CA LYS A 418 17.03 0.03 14.16
C LYS A 418 16.25 0.69 15.29
N PHE A 419 14.92 0.65 15.23
CA PHE A 419 14.06 1.18 16.27
C PHE A 419 14.23 0.43 17.61
N CYS A 420 14.22 -0.90 17.61
CA CYS A 420 14.45 -1.67 18.83
C CYS A 420 15.84 -1.40 19.44
N MET A 421 16.88 -1.35 18.60
CA MET A 421 18.25 -1.02 19.04
C MET A 421 18.34 0.40 19.61
N SER A 422 17.61 1.36 19.02
CA SER A 422 17.56 2.74 19.52
C SER A 422 16.99 2.88 20.93
N GLN A 423 16.14 1.94 21.35
CA GLN A 423 15.58 1.92 22.70
C GLN A 423 16.54 1.28 23.72
N TRP A 424 17.51 0.49 23.26
CA TRP A 424 18.37 -0.34 24.13
C TRP A 424 19.81 0.18 24.27
N TYR A 425 20.32 0.93 23.28
CA TYR A 425 21.68 1.45 23.28
C TYR A 425 21.69 2.99 23.31
N CYS A 426 22.60 3.54 24.12
CA CYS A 426 22.74 4.96 24.49
C CYS A 426 22.47 6.00 23.39
N GLU A 427 22.01 7.15 23.87
CA GLU A 427 21.50 8.36 23.21
C GLU A 427 22.36 8.98 22.09
N SER A 428 23.62 8.54 21.93
CA SER A 428 24.56 9.07 20.95
C SER A 428 24.80 8.17 19.72
N HIS A 429 24.29 6.93 19.68
CA HIS A 429 24.69 5.93 18.65
C HIS A 429 23.59 5.43 17.71
N LEU A 430 22.42 6.05 17.76
CA LEU A 430 21.21 5.70 16.99
C LEU A 430 21.41 5.69 15.45
N TRP A 431 22.46 6.37 14.99
CA TRP A 431 22.80 6.58 13.59
C TRP A 431 24.00 5.75 13.10
N ASN A 432 24.80 5.23 14.04
CA ASN A 432 26.01 4.43 13.79
C ASN A 432 25.78 2.95 14.12
N VAL A 433 24.67 2.37 13.61
CA VAL A 433 24.38 0.93 13.75
C VAL A 433 25.52 0.06 13.19
N PHE A 434 26.35 0.61 12.30
CA PHE A 434 27.49 -0.08 11.69
C PHE A 434 28.87 0.28 12.27
N GLU A 435 29.00 1.30 13.12
CA GLU A 435 30.34 1.80 13.52
C GLU A 435 30.66 1.83 15.03
N GLY A 436 29.76 1.47 15.96
CA GLY A 436 30.27 1.33 17.33
C GLY A 436 29.29 1.05 18.45
N CYS A 437 29.16 -0.23 18.79
CA CYS A 437 29.27 -0.68 20.18
C CYS A 437 30.57 -1.48 20.38
N VAL A 438 31.66 -1.08 19.73
CA VAL A 438 32.97 -1.72 19.94
C VAL A 438 33.66 -1.03 21.11
N GLN A 439 33.22 -1.38 22.31
CA GLN A 439 34.13 -1.57 23.43
C GLN A 439 33.73 -2.72 24.36
N GLY A 440 32.73 -3.53 24.01
CA GLY A 440 32.25 -4.61 24.88
C GLY A 440 31.60 -5.77 24.15
N GLY A 441 32.29 -6.35 23.16
CA GLY A 441 32.11 -7.75 22.79
C GLY A 441 30.90 -8.13 21.93
N VAL A 442 30.93 -7.86 20.61
CA VAL A 442 30.21 -8.70 19.63
C VAL A 442 30.95 -8.71 18.28
N THR A 443 32.01 -9.52 18.17
CA THR A 443 32.60 -9.91 16.88
C THR A 443 31.82 -11.05 16.19
N ALA A 444 30.72 -11.55 16.78
CA ALA A 444 30.01 -12.73 16.29
C ALA A 444 28.75 -12.45 15.44
N GLN A 445 28.18 -11.23 15.46
CA GLN A 445 26.90 -10.94 14.77
C GLN A 445 27.05 -10.17 13.44
N PHE A 446 28.24 -9.66 13.12
CA PHE A 446 28.50 -8.92 11.87
C PHE A 446 28.76 -9.83 10.66
N GLY A 447 29.13 -11.09 10.88
CA GLY A 447 29.31 -12.08 9.80
C GLY A 447 27.99 -12.43 9.09
N THR A 448 26.88 -12.51 9.82
CA THR A 448 25.60 -12.99 9.28
C THR A 448 24.88 -11.96 8.40
N ALA A 449 24.94 -10.65 8.69
CA ALA A 449 24.28 -9.63 7.88
C ALA A 449 24.97 -9.42 6.51
N ILE A 450 26.31 -9.49 6.48
CA ILE A 450 27.09 -9.39 5.24
C ILE A 450 26.97 -10.70 4.42
N GLU A 451 26.92 -11.86 5.07
CA GLU A 451 26.64 -13.11 4.36
C GLU A 451 25.22 -13.19 3.81
N VAL A 452 24.21 -12.63 4.48
CA VAL A 452 22.85 -12.50 3.94
C VAL A 452 22.82 -11.60 2.70
N TRP A 453 23.59 -10.51 2.68
CA TRP A 453 23.74 -9.66 1.49
C TRP A 453 24.53 -10.33 0.35
N ARG A 454 25.54 -11.16 0.65
CA ARG A 454 26.26 -11.96 -0.35
C ARG A 454 25.43 -13.11 -0.92
N LEU A 455 24.67 -13.81 -0.08
CA LEU A 455 23.66 -14.79 -0.49
C LEU A 455 22.58 -14.14 -1.35
N PHE A 456 22.21 -12.89 -1.07
CA PHE A 456 21.27 -12.11 -1.86
C PHE A 456 21.83 -11.72 -3.24
N ALA A 457 23.08 -11.31 -3.34
CA ALA A 457 23.73 -11.07 -4.64
C ALA A 457 23.78 -12.35 -5.51
N LEU A 458 24.03 -13.50 -4.88
CA LEU A 458 23.99 -14.82 -5.52
C LEU A 458 22.58 -15.26 -5.96
N VAL A 459 21.52 -14.84 -5.27
CA VAL A 459 20.12 -15.13 -5.64
C VAL A 459 19.61 -14.19 -6.74
N VAL A 460 20.18 -13.00 -6.90
CA VAL A 460 19.84 -12.03 -7.96
C VAL A 460 20.54 -12.37 -9.29
N GLU A 461 21.64 -13.13 -9.26
CA GLU A 461 22.33 -13.62 -10.46
C GLU A 461 21.78 -14.95 -11.05
N VAL A 462 20.73 -15.54 -10.44
CA VAL A 462 20.04 -16.77 -10.90
C VAL A 462 18.61 -16.44 -11.35
#